data_AF-A0A0Q8MGS6-F1
#
_entry.id   AF-A0A0Q8MGS6-F1
#
_cell.length_a   1.000
_cell.length_b   1.000
_cell.length_c   1.000
_cell.angle_alpha   90.00
_cell.angle_beta   90.00
_cell.angle_gamma   90.00
#
_symmetry.space_group_name_H-M   'P 1'
#
loop_
_entity.id
_entity.type
_entity.pdbx_description
1 polymer ?
#
loop_
_entity_poly.entity_id
_entity_poly.type
_entity_poly.pdbx_seq_one_letter_code
_entity_poly.pdbx_strand_id
1 'polypeptide(L)'
;MTSTSPPVGIADSIVASAAAAAIIEVHEEIHGLARHAGRAGVVARLRERAAELAHSGAAREQLKSRALEAAADDLAWGRAALSNWPTFFAEELRPSPESRAELRRLVTPYQPADAVAASVAASIEARLLQDGGDSFTAARQLTERLSDEIVLQSALWDDPRITADLDARRLMRAGELGLSLRLEAVKPRKTERTRSQPKRGGVWKWLRAPFEPWASRA
;
A
#
# COMPACT_ATOMS: atom_id res chain seq x y z
N MET A 1 -18.88 23.20 -3.61
CA MET A 1 -18.21 21.88 -3.53
C MET A 1 -16.73 22.09 -3.80
N THR A 2 -15.94 22.31 -2.75
CA THR A 2 -14.49 22.49 -2.88
C THR A 2 -13.84 21.11 -2.85
N SER A 3 -13.58 20.57 -4.05
CA SER A 3 -12.66 19.45 -4.22
C SER A 3 -11.27 19.95 -3.87
N THR A 4 -10.84 19.73 -2.63
CA THR A 4 -9.46 19.93 -2.21
C THR A 4 -8.63 18.83 -2.87
N SER A 5 -8.12 19.08 -4.08
CA SER A 5 -7.07 18.24 -4.65
C SER A 5 -5.93 18.17 -3.63
N PRO A 6 -5.41 16.98 -3.30
CA PRO A 6 -4.21 16.89 -2.49
C PRO A 6 -3.09 17.68 -3.19
N PRO A 7 -2.21 18.35 -2.44
CA PRO A 7 -1.07 19.03 -3.03
C PRO A 7 -0.27 17.99 -3.82
N VAL A 8 -0.05 18.28 -5.09
CA VAL A 8 0.51 17.36 -6.11
C VAL A 8 1.76 16.63 -5.62
N GLY A 9 2.55 17.20 -4.71
CA GLY A 9 3.76 16.56 -4.15
C GLY A 9 3.53 15.47 -3.07
N ILE A 10 2.41 15.43 -2.35
CA ILE A 10 2.21 14.44 -1.26
C ILE A 10 1.79 13.08 -1.82
N ALA A 11 0.86 13.07 -2.78
CA ALA A 11 0.45 11.83 -3.45
C ALA A 11 1.63 11.18 -4.17
N ASP A 12 2.45 12.00 -4.85
CA ASP A 12 3.66 11.56 -5.54
C ASP A 12 4.70 10.96 -4.58
N SER A 13 4.86 11.55 -3.38
CA SER A 13 5.75 11.04 -2.35
C SER A 13 5.30 9.69 -1.77
N ILE A 14 3.99 9.47 -1.62
CA ILE A 14 3.42 8.21 -1.12
C ILE A 14 3.56 7.11 -2.18
N VAL A 15 3.24 7.40 -3.45
CA VAL A 15 3.47 6.48 -4.57
C VAL A 15 4.94 6.09 -4.66
N ALA A 16 5.85 7.07 -4.57
CA ALA A 16 7.29 6.83 -4.58
C ALA A 16 7.74 5.96 -3.40
N SER A 17 7.21 6.20 -2.20
CA SER A 17 7.54 5.42 -1.00
C SER A 17 7.05 3.96 -1.09
N ALA A 18 5.81 3.75 -1.53
CA ALA A 18 5.25 2.41 -1.65
C ALA A 18 5.90 1.63 -2.83
N ALA A 19 6.28 2.33 -3.89
CA ALA A 19 7.08 1.76 -4.96
C ALA A 19 8.50 1.40 -4.49
N ALA A 20 9.17 2.30 -3.76
CA ALA A 20 10.47 2.06 -3.14
C ALA A 20 10.46 0.80 -2.26
N ALA A 21 9.42 0.60 -1.45
CA ALA A 21 9.26 -0.60 -0.64
C ALA A 21 9.24 -1.89 -1.49
N ALA A 22 8.47 -1.92 -2.59
CA ALA A 22 8.42 -3.07 -3.49
C ALA A 22 9.80 -3.40 -4.10
N ILE A 23 10.60 -2.38 -4.40
CA ILE A 23 11.94 -2.53 -4.98
C ILE A 23 12.94 -3.02 -3.94
N ILE A 24 12.85 -2.53 -2.70
CA ILE A 24 13.64 -3.04 -1.57
C ILE A 24 13.35 -4.54 -1.39
N GLU A 25 12.08 -4.94 -1.40
CA GLU A 25 11.70 -6.36 -1.30
C GLU A 25 12.32 -7.20 -2.44
N VAL A 26 12.34 -6.68 -3.68
CA VAL A 26 13.01 -7.36 -4.81
C VAL A 26 14.52 -7.42 -4.63
N HIS A 27 15.14 -6.36 -4.12
CA HIS A 27 16.57 -6.32 -3.86
C HIS A 27 16.98 -7.36 -2.81
N GLU A 28 16.20 -7.50 -1.73
CA GLU A 28 16.38 -8.52 -0.71
C GLU A 28 16.24 -9.93 -1.27
N GLU A 29 15.24 -10.16 -2.13
CA GLU A 29 15.01 -11.44 -2.82
C GLU A 29 16.22 -11.83 -3.70
N ILE A 30 16.72 -10.90 -4.51
CA ILE A 30 17.90 -11.11 -5.36
C ILE A 30 19.11 -11.47 -4.50
N HIS A 31 19.33 -10.75 -3.39
CA HIS A 31 20.40 -11.05 -2.45
C HIS A 31 20.26 -12.44 -1.82
N GLY A 32 19.04 -12.85 -1.48
CA GLY A 32 18.76 -14.20 -0.99
C GLY A 32 19.09 -15.27 -2.03
N LEU A 33 18.64 -15.09 -3.27
CA LEU A 33 18.88 -16.03 -4.37
C LEU A 33 20.37 -16.16 -4.72
N ALA A 34 21.11 -15.04 -4.70
CA ALA A 34 22.54 -15.01 -5.01
C ALA A 34 23.40 -15.82 -4.03
N ARG A 35 22.89 -16.13 -2.82
CA ARG A 35 23.60 -16.99 -1.85
C ARG A 35 23.60 -18.47 -2.24
N HIS A 36 22.67 -18.89 -3.09
CA HIS A 36 22.40 -20.31 -3.35
C HIS A 36 22.50 -20.71 -4.82
N ALA A 37 22.68 -19.76 -5.73
CA ALA A 37 22.73 -20.01 -7.16
C ALA A 37 23.77 -19.13 -7.87
N GLY A 38 24.37 -19.66 -8.93
CA GLY A 38 25.15 -18.86 -9.87
C GLY A 38 24.27 -17.85 -10.64
N ARG A 39 24.88 -16.83 -11.23
CA ARG A 39 24.19 -15.72 -11.93
C ARG A 39 23.09 -16.19 -12.89
N ALA A 40 23.38 -17.18 -13.73
CA ALA A 40 22.39 -17.71 -14.69
C ALA A 40 21.16 -18.33 -13.99
N GLY A 41 21.36 -19.01 -12.85
CA GLY A 41 20.28 -19.56 -12.04
C GLY A 41 19.46 -18.47 -11.34
N VAL A 42 20.09 -17.40 -10.87
CA VAL A 42 19.39 -16.22 -10.34
C VAL A 42 18.54 -15.58 -11.43
N VAL A 43 19.10 -15.30 -12.61
CA VAL A 43 18.36 -14.73 -13.76
C VAL A 43 17.13 -15.57 -14.12
N ALA A 44 17.28 -16.89 -14.20
CA ALA A 44 16.16 -17.79 -14.52
C ALA A 44 15.03 -17.69 -13.48
N ARG A 45 15.37 -17.73 -12.19
CA ARG A 45 14.38 -17.61 -11.10
C ARG A 45 13.69 -16.26 -11.05
N LEU A 46 14.43 -15.17 -11.27
CA LEU A 46 13.84 -13.83 -11.32
C LEU A 46 12.83 -13.72 -12.47
N ARG A 47 13.13 -14.30 -13.64
CA ARG A 47 12.20 -14.31 -14.78
C ARG A 47 10.97 -15.17 -14.53
N GLU A 48 11.14 -16.34 -13.94
CA GLU A 48 10.02 -17.21 -13.53
C GLU A 48 9.11 -16.46 -12.55
N ARG A 49 9.68 -15.86 -11.51
CA ARG A 49 8.92 -15.12 -10.51
C ARG A 49 8.25 -13.87 -11.08
N ALA A 50 8.93 -13.17 -11.99
CA ALA A 50 8.33 -12.05 -12.70
C ALA A 50 7.08 -12.48 -13.49
N ALA A 51 7.16 -13.59 -14.22
CA ALA A 51 6.04 -14.13 -15.01
C ALA A 51 4.85 -14.55 -14.14
N GLU A 52 5.10 -15.13 -12.96
CA GLU A 52 4.04 -15.46 -11.99
C GLU A 52 3.29 -14.20 -11.53
N LEU A 53 4.02 -13.12 -11.26
CA LEU A 53 3.45 -11.87 -10.75
C LEU A 53 2.84 -10.97 -11.85
N ALA A 54 3.23 -11.17 -13.11
CA ALA A 54 2.82 -10.35 -14.26
C ALA A 54 1.31 -10.36 -14.54
N HIS A 55 0.57 -11.34 -14.01
CA HIS A 55 -0.87 -11.48 -14.21
C HIS A 55 -1.69 -11.04 -12.98
N SER A 56 -1.01 -10.54 -11.93
CA SER A 56 -1.70 -10.14 -10.71
C SER A 56 -2.50 -8.85 -10.90
N GLY A 57 -3.70 -8.80 -10.30
CA GLY A 57 -4.47 -7.56 -10.20
C GLY A 57 -3.94 -6.57 -9.16
N ALA A 58 -2.93 -6.95 -8.36
CA ALA A 58 -2.35 -6.07 -7.34
C ALA A 58 -1.23 -5.20 -7.91
N ALA A 59 -1.30 -3.88 -7.67
CA ALA A 59 -0.32 -2.90 -8.15
C ALA A 59 1.10 -3.24 -7.72
N ARG A 60 1.26 -3.61 -6.44
CA ARG A 60 2.56 -3.95 -5.88
C ARG A 60 3.19 -5.15 -6.57
N GLU A 61 2.40 -6.15 -6.93
CA GLU A 61 2.89 -7.36 -7.59
C GLU A 61 3.29 -7.08 -9.04
N GLN A 62 2.56 -6.22 -9.74
CA GLN A 62 2.95 -5.71 -11.07
C GLN A 62 4.27 -4.94 -11.02
N LEU A 63 4.44 -4.07 -10.01
CA LEU A 63 5.68 -3.32 -9.83
C LEU A 63 6.86 -4.25 -9.51
N LYS A 64 6.65 -5.26 -8.65
CA LYS A 64 7.64 -6.29 -8.36
C LYS A 64 8.00 -7.09 -9.60
N SER A 65 7.01 -7.55 -10.37
CA SER A 65 7.22 -8.26 -11.63
C SER A 65 8.17 -7.48 -12.52
N ARG A 66 7.90 -6.19 -12.73
CA ARG A 66 8.75 -5.32 -13.56
C ARG A 66 10.16 -5.12 -12.99
N ALA A 67 10.27 -4.96 -11.68
CA ALA A 67 11.57 -4.84 -11.02
C ALA A 67 12.40 -6.13 -11.16
N LEU A 68 11.77 -7.31 -11.04
CA LEU A 68 12.41 -8.60 -11.23
C LEU A 68 12.88 -8.79 -12.67
N GLU A 69 12.08 -8.40 -13.67
CA GLU A 69 12.51 -8.42 -15.09
C GLU A 69 13.72 -7.52 -15.33
N ALA A 70 13.66 -6.27 -14.85
CA ALA A 70 14.74 -5.31 -15.01
C ALA A 70 16.04 -5.80 -14.33
N ALA A 71 15.91 -6.39 -13.14
CA ALA A 71 17.01 -7.03 -12.44
C ALA A 71 17.59 -8.23 -13.20
N ALA A 72 16.72 -9.10 -13.75
CA ALA A 72 17.14 -10.25 -14.53
C ALA A 72 17.89 -9.83 -15.80
N ASP A 73 17.39 -8.81 -16.48
CA ASP A 73 18.06 -8.26 -17.67
C ASP A 73 19.39 -7.63 -17.28
N ASP A 74 19.44 -6.75 -16.28
CA ASP A 74 20.69 -6.18 -15.79
C ASP A 74 21.74 -7.25 -15.49
N LEU A 75 21.35 -8.31 -14.77
CA LEU A 75 22.24 -9.44 -14.47
C LEU A 75 22.65 -10.22 -15.74
N ALA A 76 21.74 -10.43 -16.70
CA ALA A 76 22.05 -11.09 -17.97
C ALA A 76 23.08 -10.29 -18.80
N TRP A 77 23.01 -8.95 -18.73
CA TRP A 77 23.97 -8.04 -19.35
C TRP A 77 25.24 -7.82 -18.50
N GLY A 78 25.39 -8.51 -17.36
CA GLY A 78 26.55 -8.41 -16.48
C GLY A 78 26.62 -7.13 -15.63
N ARG A 79 25.52 -6.37 -15.53
CA ARG A 79 25.36 -5.21 -14.65
C ARG A 79 24.94 -5.63 -13.24
N ALA A 80 25.00 -4.68 -12.30
CA ALA A 80 24.35 -4.82 -11.00
C ALA A 80 22.83 -4.83 -11.19
N ALA A 81 22.12 -5.67 -10.43
CA ALA A 81 20.67 -5.74 -10.50
C ALA A 81 20.03 -4.39 -10.15
N LEU A 82 18.96 -4.04 -10.87
CA LEU A 82 18.20 -2.78 -10.70
C LEU A 82 19.01 -1.50 -10.95
N SER A 83 20.09 -1.58 -11.72
CA SER A 83 20.97 -0.46 -12.05
C SER A 83 20.25 0.71 -12.72
N ASN A 84 19.20 0.43 -13.50
CA ASN A 84 18.44 1.45 -14.21
C ASN A 84 17.17 1.89 -13.48
N TRP A 85 16.86 1.29 -12.33
CA TRP A 85 15.60 1.53 -11.64
C TRP A 85 15.40 2.98 -11.13
N PRO A 86 16.45 3.74 -10.75
CA PRO A 86 16.30 5.16 -10.42
C PRO A 86 15.64 6.00 -11.53
N THR A 87 15.78 5.60 -12.80
CA THR A 87 15.14 6.28 -13.94
C THR A 87 13.61 6.16 -13.93
N PHE A 88 13.06 5.13 -13.30
CA PHE A 88 11.61 4.99 -13.13
C PHE A 88 11.01 6.15 -12.31
N PHE A 89 11.79 6.68 -11.36
CA PHE A 89 11.41 7.78 -10.49
C PHE A 89 11.83 9.16 -10.98
N ALA A 90 12.51 9.25 -12.13
CA ALA A 90 12.93 10.53 -12.67
C ALA A 90 11.71 11.32 -13.17
N GLU A 91 11.51 12.52 -12.62
CA GLU A 91 10.44 13.46 -13.01
C GLU A 91 10.40 13.71 -14.52
N GLU A 92 11.57 13.83 -15.13
CA GLU A 92 11.77 14.10 -16.56
C GLU A 92 11.26 12.96 -17.46
N LEU A 93 11.11 11.75 -16.91
CA LEU A 93 10.63 10.55 -17.59
C LEU A 93 9.19 10.20 -17.19
N ARG A 94 8.45 11.15 -16.59
CA ARG A 94 7.04 10.96 -16.29
C ARG A 94 6.21 10.80 -17.57
N PRO A 95 5.21 9.91 -17.57
CA PRO A 95 4.30 9.77 -18.70
C PRO A 95 3.60 11.08 -19.05
N SER A 96 3.48 11.37 -20.36
CA SER A 96 2.76 12.56 -20.81
C SER A 96 1.26 12.46 -20.46
N PRO A 97 0.56 13.60 -20.27
CA PRO A 97 -0.88 13.60 -20.06
C PRO A 97 -1.66 12.89 -21.17
N GLU A 98 -1.18 12.98 -22.41
CA GLU A 98 -1.80 12.36 -23.59
C GLU A 98 -1.73 10.83 -23.53
N SER A 99 -0.56 10.27 -23.22
CA SER A 99 -0.39 8.81 -23.08
C SER A 99 -1.25 8.24 -21.95
N ARG A 100 -1.38 8.98 -20.84
CA ARG A 100 -2.30 8.60 -19.74
C ARG A 100 -3.75 8.68 -20.18
N ALA A 101 -4.15 9.71 -20.91
CA ALA A 101 -5.52 9.87 -21.40
C ALA A 101 -5.91 8.75 -22.39
N GLU A 102 -5.00 8.33 -23.26
CA GLU A 102 -5.21 7.20 -24.16
C GLU A 102 -5.47 5.90 -23.40
N LEU A 103 -4.61 5.60 -22.42
CA LEU A 103 -4.75 4.43 -21.58
C LEU A 103 -6.07 4.43 -20.80
N ARG A 104 -6.46 5.58 -20.24
CA ARG A 104 -7.76 5.75 -19.57
C ARG A 104 -8.92 5.41 -20.51
N ARG A 105 -8.89 5.81 -21.79
CA ARG A 105 -9.95 5.45 -22.74
C ARG A 105 -10.09 3.93 -22.93
N LEU A 106 -8.98 3.19 -22.93
CA LEU A 106 -8.97 1.73 -23.11
C LEU A 106 -9.52 0.97 -21.88
N VAL A 107 -9.33 1.53 -20.69
CA VAL A 107 -9.76 0.93 -19.41
C VAL A 107 -11.19 1.36 -19.03
N THR A 108 -11.64 2.56 -19.44
CA THR A 108 -12.88 3.19 -18.94
C THR A 108 -14.21 2.50 -19.28
N PRO A 109 -14.40 1.70 -20.35
CA PRO A 109 -15.65 0.96 -20.49
C PRO A 109 -15.79 -0.22 -19.50
N TYR A 110 -14.84 -0.44 -18.60
CA TYR A 110 -14.88 -1.54 -17.64
C TYR A 110 -15.75 -1.22 -16.40
N GLN A 111 -16.76 -2.05 -16.16
CA GLN A 111 -17.41 -2.17 -14.85
C GLN A 111 -16.68 -3.25 -14.03
N PRO A 112 -16.20 -2.93 -12.83
CA PRO A 112 -15.60 -3.94 -11.98
C PRO A 112 -16.66 -4.95 -11.54
N ALA A 113 -16.36 -6.25 -11.67
CA ALA A 113 -17.11 -7.26 -10.95
C ALA A 113 -16.75 -7.11 -9.47
N ASP A 114 -17.70 -6.77 -8.60
CA ASP A 114 -17.50 -6.55 -7.15
C ASP A 114 -16.64 -7.64 -6.48
N ALA A 115 -16.69 -8.88 -6.99
CA ALA A 115 -15.87 -10.00 -6.57
C ALA A 115 -14.35 -9.79 -6.70
N VAL A 116 -13.88 -9.15 -7.77
CA VAL A 116 -12.45 -8.85 -7.97
C VAL A 116 -11.94 -7.88 -6.91
N ALA A 117 -12.72 -6.82 -6.69
CA ALA A 117 -12.37 -5.75 -5.78
C ALA A 117 -12.27 -6.27 -4.33
N ALA A 118 -13.20 -7.17 -3.94
CA ALA A 118 -13.16 -7.87 -2.67
C ALA A 118 -11.98 -8.85 -2.55
N SER A 119 -11.64 -9.57 -3.62
CA SER A 119 -10.53 -10.53 -3.62
C SER A 119 -9.16 -9.88 -3.39
N VAL A 120 -8.94 -8.69 -3.95
CA VAL A 120 -7.69 -7.93 -3.75
C VAL A 120 -7.55 -7.49 -2.30
N ALA A 121 -8.61 -6.91 -1.73
CA ALA A 121 -8.64 -6.53 -0.31
C ALA A 121 -8.40 -7.74 0.62
N ALA A 122 -9.08 -8.86 0.36
CA ALA A 122 -8.90 -10.10 1.13
C ALA A 122 -7.47 -10.64 1.06
N SER A 123 -6.82 -10.52 -0.11
CA SER A 123 -5.43 -10.97 -0.31
C SER A 123 -4.41 -10.13 0.47
N ILE A 124 -4.69 -8.83 0.66
CA ILE A 124 -3.86 -7.93 1.48
C ILE A 124 -4.07 -8.23 2.97
N GLU A 125 -5.33 -8.41 3.39
CA GLU A 125 -5.69 -8.77 4.76
C GLU A 125 -5.06 -10.10 5.18
N ALA A 126 -5.10 -11.11 4.32
CA ALA A 126 -4.51 -12.42 4.59
C ALA A 126 -3.00 -12.34 4.86
N ARG A 127 -2.27 -11.50 4.11
CA ARG A 127 -0.82 -11.30 4.31
C ARG A 127 -0.51 -10.62 5.63
N LEU A 128 -1.28 -9.61 6.01
CA LEU A 128 -1.06 -8.90 7.28
C LEU A 128 -1.40 -9.75 8.50
N LEU A 129 -2.39 -10.64 8.39
CA LEU A 129 -2.76 -11.56 9.48
C LEU A 129 -1.72 -12.66 9.72
N GLN A 130 -0.91 -13.00 8.71
CA GLN A 130 0.19 -13.97 8.86
C GLN A 130 1.32 -13.44 9.78
N ASP A 131 1.44 -12.12 9.94
CA ASP A 131 2.50 -11.48 10.74
C ASP A 131 2.17 -11.39 12.25
N GLY A 132 1.01 -11.87 12.70
CA GLY A 132 0.76 -12.24 14.11
C GLY A 132 0.76 -11.11 15.16
N GLY A 133 0.39 -9.87 14.80
CA GLY A 133 0.36 -8.72 15.73
C GLY A 133 -0.94 -8.56 16.53
N ASP A 134 -0.87 -7.78 17.63
CA ASP A 134 -2.04 -7.33 18.42
C ASP A 134 -3.12 -6.69 17.54
N SER A 135 -4.40 -6.98 17.80
CA SER A 135 -5.52 -6.60 16.93
C SER A 135 -5.63 -5.09 16.63
N PHE A 136 -5.22 -4.23 17.57
CA PHE A 136 -5.20 -2.79 17.37
C PHE A 136 -4.07 -2.35 16.43
N THR A 137 -2.88 -2.91 16.60
CA THR A 137 -1.73 -2.69 15.72
C THR A 137 -2.01 -3.22 14.33
N ALA A 138 -2.62 -4.41 14.23
CA ALA A 138 -3.04 -5.02 12.97
C ALA A 138 -4.08 -4.17 12.21
N ALA A 139 -5.07 -3.59 12.90
CA ALA A 139 -6.06 -2.72 12.28
C ALA A 139 -5.45 -1.41 11.73
N ARG A 140 -4.50 -0.83 12.47
CA ARG A 140 -3.77 0.36 12.02
C ARG A 140 -2.89 0.04 10.81
N GLN A 141 -2.10 -1.04 10.89
CA GLN A 141 -1.26 -1.51 9.78
C GLN A 141 -2.09 -1.82 8.54
N LEU A 142 -3.26 -2.44 8.71
CA LEU A 142 -4.20 -2.69 7.61
C LEU A 142 -4.71 -1.40 6.99
N THR A 143 -5.07 -0.41 7.80
CA THR A 143 -5.52 0.91 7.30
C THR A 143 -4.42 1.59 6.49
N GLU A 144 -3.18 1.59 7.00
CA GLU A 144 -2.00 2.15 6.31
C GLU A 144 -1.75 1.39 5.00
N ARG A 145 -1.77 0.04 5.01
CA ARG A 145 -1.53 -0.76 3.80
C ARG A 145 -2.62 -0.68 2.74
N LEU A 146 -3.88 -0.63 3.15
CA LEU A 146 -5.00 -0.39 2.22
C LEU A 146 -4.85 1.01 1.60
N SER A 147 -4.46 2.02 2.37
CA SER A 147 -4.25 3.38 1.86
C SER A 147 -3.10 3.43 0.86
N ASP A 148 -1.95 2.81 1.19
CA ASP A 148 -0.80 2.71 0.29
C ASP A 148 -1.18 2.00 -1.02
N GLU A 149 -1.92 0.90 -0.94
CA GLU A 149 -2.31 0.12 -2.11
C GLU A 149 -3.33 0.86 -2.98
N ILE A 150 -4.28 1.61 -2.40
CA ILE A 150 -5.19 2.48 -3.17
C ILE A 150 -4.38 3.50 -3.97
N VAL A 151 -3.44 4.17 -3.31
CA VAL A 151 -2.58 5.19 -3.94
C VAL A 151 -1.73 4.58 -5.04
N LEU A 152 -1.14 3.41 -4.79
CA LEU A 152 -0.38 2.66 -5.81
C LEU A 152 -1.26 2.23 -6.98
N GLN A 153 -2.45 1.67 -6.73
CA GLN A 153 -3.34 1.24 -7.81
C GLN A 153 -3.73 2.43 -8.67
N SER A 154 -4.18 3.53 -8.05
CA SER A 154 -4.55 4.77 -8.73
C SER A 154 -3.43 5.33 -9.61
N ALA A 155 -2.19 5.27 -9.14
CA ALA A 155 -1.04 5.79 -9.86
C ALA A 155 -0.50 4.83 -10.94
N LEU A 156 -0.58 3.52 -10.73
CA LEU A 156 0.05 2.53 -11.62
C LEU A 156 -0.89 2.02 -12.71
N TRP A 157 -2.21 1.97 -12.48
CA TRP A 157 -3.13 1.48 -13.52
C TRP A 157 -3.15 2.41 -14.74
N ASP A 158 -2.88 3.70 -14.52
CA ASP A 158 -2.84 4.73 -15.56
C ASP A 158 -1.42 5.17 -15.97
N ASP A 159 -0.38 4.49 -15.48
CA ASP A 159 1.01 4.67 -15.93
C ASP A 159 1.32 3.71 -17.10
N PRO A 160 1.61 4.22 -18.31
CA PRO A 160 1.95 3.40 -19.47
C PRO A 160 3.30 2.68 -19.37
N ARG A 161 4.19 3.07 -18.43
CA ARG A 161 5.49 2.41 -18.22
C ARG A 161 5.35 1.07 -17.50
N ILE A 162 4.23 0.86 -16.80
CA ILE A 162 3.91 -0.43 -16.18
C ILE A 162 3.42 -1.38 -17.26
N THR A 163 4.02 -2.56 -17.39
CA THR A 163 3.68 -3.53 -18.44
C THR A 163 2.52 -4.43 -18.04
N ALA A 164 1.52 -3.87 -17.36
CA ALA A 164 0.28 -4.57 -17.05
C ALA A 164 -0.57 -4.63 -18.33
N ASP A 165 -1.07 -5.82 -18.66
CA ASP A 165 -2.06 -5.98 -19.72
C ASP A 165 -3.36 -5.23 -19.38
N LEU A 166 -4.23 -5.07 -20.38
CA LEU A 166 -5.48 -4.33 -20.19
C LEU A 166 -6.37 -4.92 -19.10
N ASP A 167 -6.34 -6.23 -18.89
CA ASP A 167 -7.16 -6.90 -17.90
C ASP A 167 -6.58 -6.67 -16.50
N ALA A 168 -5.27 -6.82 -16.29
CA ALA A 168 -4.59 -6.44 -15.04
C ALA A 168 -4.85 -4.98 -14.68
N ARG A 169 -4.80 -4.05 -15.65
CA ARG A 169 -5.12 -2.62 -15.41
C ARG A 169 -6.59 -2.40 -15.03
N ARG A 170 -7.51 -3.15 -15.64
CA ARG A 170 -8.93 -3.13 -15.26
C ARG A 170 -9.14 -3.68 -13.85
N LEU A 171 -8.42 -4.74 -13.48
CA LEU A 171 -8.43 -5.30 -12.13
C LEU A 171 -7.83 -4.32 -11.11
N MET A 172 -6.76 -3.59 -11.44
CA MET A 172 -6.20 -2.54 -10.58
C MET A 172 -7.16 -1.35 -10.42
N ARG A 173 -7.83 -0.94 -11.49
CA ARG A 173 -8.87 0.10 -11.40
C ARG A 173 -10.08 -0.37 -10.58
N ALA A 174 -10.44 -1.65 -10.68
CA ALA A 174 -11.48 -2.28 -9.86
C ALA A 174 -11.09 -2.37 -8.39
N GLY A 175 -9.85 -2.79 -8.14
CA GLY A 175 -9.27 -2.94 -6.83
C GLY A 175 -9.21 -1.60 -6.10
N GLU A 176 -8.85 -0.51 -6.77
CA GLU A 176 -8.89 0.85 -6.20
C GLU A 176 -10.25 1.15 -5.55
N LEU A 177 -11.35 0.81 -6.25
CA LEU A 177 -12.71 1.02 -5.76
C LEU A 177 -13.04 0.11 -4.56
N GLY A 178 -12.73 -1.18 -4.64
CA GLY A 178 -12.99 -2.14 -3.54
C GLY A 178 -12.16 -1.87 -2.30
N LEU A 179 -10.90 -1.49 -2.48
CA LEU A 179 -10.01 -1.09 -1.39
C LEU A 179 -10.51 0.19 -0.73
N SER A 180 -11.01 1.15 -1.49
CA SER A 180 -11.62 2.36 -0.95
C SER A 180 -12.85 2.05 -0.09
N LEU A 181 -13.74 1.18 -0.58
CA LEU A 181 -14.90 0.70 0.21
C LEU A 181 -14.46 -0.03 1.48
N ARG A 182 -13.42 -0.87 1.39
CA ARG A 182 -12.92 -1.61 2.54
C ARG A 182 -12.25 -0.71 3.56
N LEU A 183 -11.47 0.27 3.12
CA LEU A 183 -10.84 1.27 3.98
C LEU A 183 -11.89 2.03 4.80
N GLU A 184 -13.01 2.42 4.19
CA GLU A 184 -14.14 3.04 4.92
C GLU A 184 -14.76 2.11 5.97
N ALA A 185 -14.80 0.80 5.72
CA ALA A 185 -15.31 -0.17 6.67
C ALA A 185 -14.35 -0.43 7.86
N VAL A 186 -13.04 -0.27 7.67
CA VAL A 186 -12.01 -0.51 8.70
C VAL A 186 -11.69 0.76 9.49
N LYS A 187 -11.90 1.95 8.91
CA LYS A 187 -11.70 3.22 9.61
C LYS A 187 -12.47 3.22 10.93
N PRO A 188 -11.82 3.57 12.06
CA PRO A 188 -12.51 3.67 13.33
C PRO A 188 -13.60 4.73 13.19
N ARG A 189 -14.87 4.31 13.28
CA ARG A 189 -15.99 5.25 13.32
C ARG A 189 -15.70 6.21 14.46
N LYS A 190 -15.59 7.51 14.16
CA LYS A 190 -15.67 8.54 15.20
C LYS A 190 -17.00 8.31 15.88
N THR A 191 -17.00 7.65 17.04
CA THR A 191 -18.12 7.71 17.95
C THR A 191 -18.35 9.18 18.21
N GLU A 192 -19.44 9.72 17.66
CA GLU A 192 -19.98 10.99 18.10
C GLU A 192 -20.10 10.88 19.61
N ARG A 193 -19.19 11.55 20.33
CA ARG A 193 -19.33 11.80 21.76
C ARG A 193 -20.41 12.88 21.90
N THR A 194 -21.65 12.55 21.54
CA THR A 194 -22.83 13.19 22.11
C THR A 194 -23.07 12.56 23.47
N ARG A 195 -22.24 12.93 24.44
CA ARG A 195 -22.58 12.81 25.86
C ARG A 195 -22.52 14.21 26.47
N SER A 196 -23.63 14.90 26.29
CA SER A 196 -24.28 15.78 27.25
C SER A 196 -23.44 16.06 28.50
N GLN A 197 -22.75 17.20 28.51
CA GLN A 197 -22.31 17.78 29.77
C GLN A 197 -23.54 18.11 30.63
N PRO A 198 -23.65 17.62 31.88
CA PRO A 198 -24.44 18.34 32.87
C PRO A 198 -23.64 19.58 33.27
N LYS A 199 -24.21 20.76 33.04
CA LYS A 199 -23.68 22.02 33.55
C LYS A 199 -23.70 22.01 35.09
N ARG A 200 -22.52 22.21 35.68
CA ARG A 200 -22.20 22.94 36.93
C ARG A 200 -22.96 22.59 38.22
N GLY A 201 -22.18 22.15 39.21
CA GLY A 201 -22.45 22.41 40.64
C GLY A 201 -21.43 21.75 41.58
N GLY A 202 -20.56 22.54 42.21
CA GLY A 202 -19.71 22.12 43.35
C GLY A 202 -18.26 21.78 42.98
N VAL A 203 -17.35 22.73 42.85
CA VAL A 203 -16.50 23.30 43.93
C VAL A 203 -15.61 22.25 44.61
N TRP A 204 -14.37 22.18 44.10
CA TRP A 204 -13.11 21.85 44.76
C TRP A 204 -13.13 21.46 46.25
N LYS A 205 -12.73 20.23 46.56
CA LYS A 205 -12.05 19.88 47.81
C LYS A 205 -11.04 18.76 47.55
N TRP A 206 -9.81 19.14 47.26
CA TRP A 206 -8.64 18.37 47.69
C TRP A 206 -8.07 19.05 48.94
N LEU A 207 -7.45 18.24 49.81
CA LEU A 207 -6.59 18.60 50.94
C LEU A 207 -7.28 18.93 52.28
N ARG A 208 -7.48 17.87 53.08
CA ARG A 208 -7.06 17.80 54.51
C ARG A 208 -7.37 16.40 55.04
N ALA A 209 -6.41 15.49 54.91
CA ALA A 209 -6.28 14.39 55.85
C ALA A 209 -5.21 14.81 56.86
N PRO A 210 -5.57 15.15 58.11
CA PRO A 210 -4.64 15.08 59.21
C PRO A 210 -4.74 13.69 59.87
N PHE A 211 -3.57 13.08 60.06
CA PHE A 211 -3.22 12.17 61.16
C PHE A 211 -4.32 11.91 62.20
N GLU A 212 -4.80 10.66 62.27
CA GLU A 212 -5.35 10.12 63.52
C GLU A 212 -4.23 9.43 64.29
N PRO A 213 -4.09 9.74 65.59
CA PRO A 213 -3.84 8.68 66.53
C PRO A 213 -4.80 8.71 67.73
N TRP A 214 -4.96 7.52 68.30
CA TRP A 214 -5.36 7.20 69.67
C TRP A 214 -6.85 6.99 69.98
N ALA A 215 -7.11 5.70 70.27
CA ALA A 215 -7.97 5.11 71.31
C ALA A 215 -9.50 5.17 71.18
N SER A 216 -10.04 4.03 70.78
CA SER A 216 -11.02 3.23 71.54
C SER A 216 -11.54 3.86 72.84
N ARG A 217 -12.82 4.24 72.83
CA ARG A 217 -13.67 4.17 74.02
C ARG A 217 -14.69 3.05 73.81
N ALA A 218 -14.44 1.93 74.46
CA ALA A 218 -15.47 1.27 75.25
C ALA A 218 -15.14 1.59 76.71
#